data_AF-A0A959JRX5-F1
#
_entry.id   AF-A0A959JRX5-F1
#
_cell.length_a   1.000
_cell.length_b   1.000
_cell.length_c   1.000
_cell.angle_alpha   90.00
_cell.angle_beta   90.00
_cell.angle_gamma   90.00
#
_symmetry.space_group_name_H-M   'P 1'
#
loop_
_entity.id
_entity.type
_entity.pdbx_description
1 polymer ?
#
loop_
_entity_poly.entity_id
_entity_poly.type
_entity_poly.pdbx_seq_one_letter_code
_entity_poly.pdbx_strand_id
1 'polypeptide(L)'
;MRNLIVLVLLSLLLSPSCKKSGDDFQFRSQPDEPEDIPIDVDKDGEADFYILYKTAVSQGDFEPIQMYGVLYVEGDNAVFGKDGERSLFLNDFESMDYYVEPPFYWSESPFPNATLTTPLVRIERYDGPDKWPLIWEIESDTPKDEYLIGVKVRDLGGSELMGYIKISIDEVSGQVTLIEAELL
;
A
#
# COMPACT_ATOMS: atom_id res chain seq x y z
N MET A 1 1.55 65.09 -51.06
CA MET A 1 0.48 65.04 -50.05
C MET A 1 -0.01 63.60 -50.03
N ARG A 2 0.60 62.68 -49.26
CA ARG A 2 0.65 62.54 -47.80
C ARG A 2 -0.76 62.41 -47.20
N ASN A 3 -1.01 61.26 -46.54
CA ASN A 3 -2.06 60.94 -45.56
C ASN A 3 -3.29 60.17 -46.08
N LEU A 4 -3.21 58.83 -46.07
CA LEU A 4 -4.28 57.97 -45.52
C LEU A 4 -3.72 56.55 -45.27
N ILE A 5 -2.72 56.46 -44.41
CA ILE A 5 -2.34 55.22 -43.71
C ILE A 5 -2.96 55.36 -42.30
N VAL A 6 -3.38 54.23 -41.71
CA VAL A 6 -3.85 54.07 -40.32
C VAL A 6 -5.36 54.22 -40.10
N LEU A 7 -6.13 53.22 -40.52
CA LEU A 7 -7.48 52.84 -40.01
C LEU A 7 -7.83 51.62 -40.87
N VAL A 8 -7.49 50.38 -40.52
CA VAL A 8 -8.18 49.51 -39.56
C VAL A 8 -7.23 48.34 -39.26
N LEU A 9 -6.31 48.53 -38.32
CA LEU A 9 -5.41 47.48 -37.82
C LEU A 9 -5.22 47.61 -36.30
N LEU A 10 -6.25 48.15 -35.63
CA LEU A 10 -6.28 48.43 -34.21
C LEU A 10 -7.62 48.01 -33.60
N SER A 11 -8.05 46.79 -33.90
CA SER A 11 -9.22 46.15 -33.27
C SER A 11 -8.97 44.68 -32.90
N LEU A 12 -7.71 44.25 -32.89
CA LEU A 12 -7.28 42.86 -32.62
C LEU A 12 -6.40 42.72 -31.36
N LEU A 13 -6.38 43.71 -30.46
CA LEU A 13 -5.47 43.73 -29.31
C LEU A 13 -6.14 43.96 -27.95
N LEU A 14 -7.39 43.56 -27.78
CA LEU A 14 -8.02 43.48 -26.45
C LEU A 14 -8.98 42.29 -26.37
N SER A 15 -8.49 41.07 -26.63
CA SER A 15 -9.02 39.94 -25.89
C SER A 15 -8.35 39.98 -24.51
N PRO A 16 -9.08 40.26 -23.41
CA PRO A 16 -8.59 39.86 -22.11
C PRO A 16 -8.47 38.34 -22.16
N SER A 17 -7.26 37.85 -22.44
CA SER A 17 -6.87 36.49 -22.10
C SER A 17 -6.89 36.46 -20.58
N CYS A 18 -8.09 36.24 -20.04
CA CYS A 18 -8.29 35.79 -18.68
C CYS A 18 -7.64 34.41 -18.68
N LYS A 19 -6.32 34.38 -18.44
CA LYS A 19 -5.61 33.18 -18.05
C LYS A 19 -6.35 32.70 -16.81
N LYS A 20 -7.21 31.70 -17.01
CA LYS A 20 -7.64 30.82 -15.95
C LYS A 20 -6.34 30.18 -15.45
N SER A 21 -5.71 30.78 -14.45
CA SER A 21 -4.88 30.02 -13.52
C SER A 21 -5.82 28.92 -13.01
N GLY A 22 -5.77 27.69 -13.49
CA GLY A 22 -4.55 26.98 -13.84
C GLY A 22 -3.74 26.75 -12.57
N ASP A 23 -4.43 26.53 -11.45
CA ASP A 23 -3.99 25.81 -10.26
C ASP A 23 -5.23 25.59 -9.39
N ASP A 24 -6.17 24.83 -9.94
CA ASP A 24 -7.23 24.18 -9.15
C ASP A 24 -6.82 22.71 -9.00
N PHE A 25 -5.60 22.47 -8.48
CA PHE A 25 -5.27 21.19 -7.87
C PHE A 25 -6.07 21.12 -6.56
N GLN A 26 -7.35 20.79 -6.70
CA GLN A 26 -8.26 20.52 -5.60
C GLN A 26 -7.85 19.19 -4.95
N PHE A 27 -6.81 19.21 -4.10
CA PHE A 27 -6.46 18.13 -3.19
C PHE A 27 -7.46 18.03 -2.02
N ARG A 28 -8.76 17.98 -2.33
CA ARG A 28 -9.84 17.93 -1.33
C ARG A 28 -10.56 16.59 -1.29
N SER A 29 -10.32 15.70 -2.25
CA SER A 29 -10.89 14.36 -2.20
C SER A 29 -9.94 13.43 -1.45
N GLN A 30 -10.49 12.69 -0.49
CA GLN A 30 -9.86 11.51 0.06
C GLN A 30 -9.35 10.59 -1.07
N PRO A 31 -8.16 9.97 -0.96
CA PRO A 31 -7.74 8.96 -1.90
C PRO A 31 -8.77 7.84 -1.95
N ASP A 32 -8.96 7.27 -3.13
CA ASP A 32 -9.81 6.09 -3.26
C ASP A 32 -9.19 4.94 -2.46
N GLU A 33 -10.04 4.20 -1.76
CA GLU A 33 -9.63 2.99 -1.05
C GLU A 33 -9.45 1.87 -2.08
N PRO A 34 -8.26 1.24 -2.17
CA PRO A 34 -8.05 0.15 -3.11
C PRO A 34 -8.89 -1.09 -2.76
N GLU A 35 -9.04 -1.98 -3.73
CA GLU A 35 -9.80 -3.23 -3.55
C GLU A 35 -9.03 -4.26 -2.72
N ASP A 36 -9.75 -5.03 -1.91
CA ASP A 36 -9.22 -6.16 -1.15
C ASP A 36 -8.77 -7.29 -2.10
N ILE A 37 -7.70 -8.00 -1.72
CA ILE A 37 -7.09 -9.04 -2.55
C ILE A 37 -7.04 -10.36 -1.77
N PRO A 38 -7.81 -11.40 -2.15
CA PRO A 38 -7.65 -12.74 -1.60
C PRO A 38 -6.38 -13.39 -2.15
N ILE A 39 -5.68 -14.14 -1.30
CA ILE A 39 -4.44 -14.84 -1.64
C ILE A 39 -4.56 -16.29 -1.18
N ASP A 40 -4.58 -17.20 -2.14
CA ASP A 40 -4.58 -18.66 -1.97
C ASP A 40 -3.17 -19.17 -2.31
N VAL A 41 -2.41 -19.56 -1.28
CA VAL A 41 -1.00 -19.94 -1.39
C VAL A 41 -0.88 -21.44 -1.67
N ASP A 42 -1.71 -22.26 -1.02
CA ASP A 42 -1.69 -23.72 -1.16
C ASP A 42 -2.51 -24.26 -2.36
N LYS A 43 -3.29 -23.39 -2.99
CA LYS A 43 -4.10 -23.62 -4.19
C LYS A 43 -5.26 -24.59 -3.95
N ASP A 44 -5.80 -24.63 -2.74
CA ASP A 44 -6.95 -25.47 -2.38
C ASP A 44 -8.31 -24.87 -2.78
N GLY A 45 -8.33 -23.59 -3.19
CA GLY A 45 -9.52 -22.85 -3.61
C GLY A 45 -10.15 -21.99 -2.51
N GLU A 46 -9.63 -22.02 -1.29
CA GLU A 46 -9.92 -21.08 -0.22
C GLU A 46 -8.73 -20.10 -0.06
N ALA A 47 -8.98 -18.91 0.47
CA ALA A 47 -7.89 -17.95 0.64
C ALA A 47 -7.17 -18.24 1.96
N ASP A 48 -5.84 -18.16 1.94
CA ASP A 48 -5.01 -18.28 3.14
C ASP A 48 -4.81 -16.91 3.82
N PHE A 49 -4.77 -15.87 3.00
CA PHE A 49 -4.49 -14.50 3.40
C PHE A 49 -5.34 -13.52 2.60
N TYR A 50 -5.45 -12.30 3.12
CA TYR A 50 -6.07 -11.19 2.42
C TYR A 50 -5.21 -9.94 2.55
N ILE A 51 -5.06 -9.17 1.47
CA ILE A 51 -4.70 -7.77 1.59
C ILE A 51 -5.98 -6.99 1.77
N LEU A 52 -6.13 -6.32 2.91
CA LEU A 52 -7.30 -5.52 3.25
C LEU A 52 -6.91 -4.07 3.41
N TYR A 53 -7.79 -3.16 3.00
CA TYR A 53 -7.64 -1.74 3.30
C TYR A 53 -8.57 -1.33 4.44
N LYS A 54 -8.07 -0.41 5.27
CA LYS A 54 -8.78 0.09 6.44
C LYS A 54 -8.58 1.59 6.55
N THR A 55 -9.58 2.27 7.08
CA THR A 55 -9.54 3.69 7.42
C THR A 55 -9.61 3.87 8.94
N ALA A 56 -8.87 4.85 9.46
CA ALA A 56 -8.96 5.28 10.85
C ALA A 56 -9.40 6.74 10.93
N VAL A 57 -10.30 7.02 11.87
CA VAL A 57 -10.86 8.35 12.14
C VAL A 57 -10.31 8.88 13.47
N SER A 58 -10.05 10.19 13.53
CA SER A 58 -9.65 10.86 14.78
C SER A 58 -10.85 10.93 15.73
N GLN A 59 -10.62 10.79 17.04
CA GLN A 59 -11.69 10.90 18.03
C GLN A 59 -12.34 12.29 17.98
N GLY A 60 -13.59 12.34 17.54
CA GLY A 60 -14.35 13.58 17.41
C GLY A 60 -14.46 14.11 15.98
N ASP A 61 -13.73 13.52 15.03
CA ASP A 61 -13.83 13.81 13.61
C ASP A 61 -14.62 12.72 12.89
N PHE A 62 -15.48 13.10 11.94
CA PHE A 62 -16.22 12.15 11.10
C PHE A 62 -15.47 11.79 9.81
N GLU A 63 -14.26 12.32 9.60
CA GLU A 63 -13.46 12.10 8.41
C GLU A 63 -12.25 11.17 8.69
N PRO A 64 -11.92 10.24 7.77
CA PRO A 64 -10.70 9.43 7.88
C PRO A 64 -9.45 10.29 7.92
N ILE A 65 -8.59 10.09 8.92
CA ILE A 65 -7.29 10.78 9.02
C ILE A 65 -6.14 9.92 8.50
N GLN A 66 -6.38 8.61 8.39
CA GLN A 66 -5.41 7.63 7.96
C GLN A 66 -6.12 6.53 7.15
N MET A 67 -5.44 6.05 6.12
CA MET A 67 -5.79 4.81 5.41
C MET A 67 -4.56 3.92 5.37
N TYR A 68 -4.75 2.61 5.51
CA TYR A 68 -3.65 1.66 5.54
C TYR A 68 -4.05 0.32 4.93
N GLY A 69 -3.13 -0.27 4.15
CA GLY A 69 -3.24 -1.62 3.62
C GLY A 69 -2.51 -2.60 4.53
N VAL A 70 -3.15 -3.72 4.85
CA VAL A 70 -2.62 -4.75 5.77
C VAL A 70 -2.72 -6.13 5.15
N LEU A 71 -1.73 -6.98 5.43
CA LEU A 71 -1.85 -8.41 5.25
C LEU A 71 -2.59 -9.01 6.44
N TYR A 72 -3.81 -9.49 6.20
CA TYR A 72 -4.65 -10.22 7.12
C TYR A 72 -4.43 -11.73 6.96
N VAL A 73 -4.32 -12.42 8.09
CA VAL A 73 -4.08 -13.86 8.16
C VAL A 73 -5.39 -14.58 8.49
N GLU A 74 -5.78 -15.56 7.67
CA GLU A 74 -6.94 -16.40 7.94
C GLU A 74 -6.57 -17.66 8.73
N GLY A 75 -7.45 -18.08 9.65
CA GLY A 75 -7.30 -19.32 10.41
C GLY A 75 -6.03 -19.37 11.26
N ASP A 76 -5.30 -20.49 11.13
CA ASP A 76 -4.08 -20.80 11.87
C ASP A 76 -2.80 -20.55 11.05
N ASN A 77 -2.92 -19.82 9.94
CA ASN A 77 -1.78 -19.43 9.11
C ASN A 77 -0.89 -18.41 9.86
N ALA A 78 0.30 -18.13 9.34
CA ALA A 78 1.20 -17.15 9.94
C ALA A 78 2.03 -16.40 8.90
N VAL A 79 2.51 -15.21 9.28
CA VAL A 79 3.48 -14.43 8.53
C VAL A 79 4.79 -14.45 9.29
N PHE A 80 5.90 -14.64 8.58
CA PHE A 80 7.22 -14.59 9.16
C PHE A 80 7.72 -13.15 9.26
N GLY A 81 8.15 -12.78 10.45
CA GLY A 81 8.91 -11.57 10.72
C GLY A 81 10.31 -11.91 11.20
N LYS A 82 11.26 -11.01 10.98
CA LYS A 82 12.59 -11.11 11.60
C LYS A 82 12.56 -10.40 12.95
N ASP A 83 13.01 -11.08 13.99
CA ASP A 83 13.00 -10.52 15.35
C ASP A 83 13.78 -9.20 15.40
N GLY A 84 13.17 -8.18 16.03
CA GLY A 84 13.72 -6.83 16.14
C GLY A 84 13.59 -5.94 14.89
N GLU A 85 13.02 -6.43 13.78
CA GLU A 85 12.76 -5.62 12.58
C GLU A 85 11.27 -5.27 12.48
N ARG A 86 10.98 -4.03 12.04
CA ARG A 86 9.59 -3.56 11.83
C ARG A 86 9.04 -4.00 10.48
N SER A 87 9.93 -4.26 9.52
CA SER A 87 9.56 -4.60 8.15
C SER A 87 9.26 -6.10 8.01
N LEU A 88 8.20 -6.38 7.25
CA LEU A 88 7.79 -7.73 6.85
C LEU A 88 8.50 -8.23 5.61
N PHE A 89 9.26 -7.33 4.98
CA PHE A 89 9.80 -7.59 3.67
C PHE A 89 11.14 -8.27 3.77
N LEU A 90 11.17 -9.50 3.27
CA LEU A 90 12.38 -10.28 3.17
C LEU A 90 13.31 -9.66 2.12
N ASN A 91 14.60 -9.74 2.40
CA ASN A 91 15.58 -9.12 1.52
C ASN A 91 15.85 -9.93 0.25
N ASP A 92 15.80 -11.25 0.37
CA ASP A 92 16.04 -12.23 -0.69
C ASP A 92 15.43 -13.60 -0.30
N PHE A 93 15.33 -14.52 -1.26
CA PHE A 93 14.91 -15.91 -0.99
C PHE A 93 15.91 -16.66 -0.12
N GLU A 94 17.19 -16.31 -0.20
CA GLU A 94 18.24 -16.93 0.62
C GLU A 94 18.07 -16.62 2.10
N SER A 95 17.38 -15.53 2.44
CA SER A 95 16.99 -15.23 3.79
C SER A 95 15.90 -16.15 4.31
N MET A 96 15.13 -16.86 3.46
CA MET A 96 14.14 -17.86 3.88
C MET A 96 14.83 -19.19 4.19
N ASP A 97 15.09 -19.44 5.48
CA ASP A 97 15.68 -20.68 5.92
C ASP A 97 14.62 -21.80 5.91
N TYR A 98 14.78 -22.76 4.99
CA TYR A 98 13.85 -23.89 4.80
C TYR A 98 13.78 -24.80 6.04
N TYR A 99 14.79 -24.74 6.92
CA TYR A 99 14.87 -25.46 8.18
C TYR A 99 14.89 -24.48 9.35
N VAL A 100 13.71 -24.16 9.88
CA VAL A 100 13.60 -23.34 11.09
C VAL A 100 13.64 -24.28 12.31
N GLU A 101 14.84 -24.60 12.81
CA GLU A 101 14.96 -25.35 14.07
C GLU A 101 14.56 -24.48 15.28
N PRO A 102 13.82 -25.01 16.26
CA PRO A 102 13.47 -24.28 17.47
C PRO A 102 14.70 -23.81 18.27
N PRO A 103 14.67 -22.64 18.95
CA PRO A 103 13.55 -21.69 18.99
C PRO A 103 13.52 -20.89 17.67
N PHE A 104 12.33 -20.75 17.10
CA PHE A 104 12.14 -20.04 15.83
C PHE A 104 12.83 -18.66 15.87
N TYR A 105 13.92 -18.48 15.13
CA TYR A 105 14.61 -17.19 14.99
C TYR A 105 13.77 -16.20 14.15
N TRP A 106 12.74 -16.72 13.50
CA TRP A 106 11.61 -16.01 12.94
C TRP A 106 10.52 -16.04 13.99
N SER A 107 10.44 -15.01 14.81
CA SER A 107 9.34 -14.92 15.77
C SER A 107 8.03 -14.80 14.99
N GLU A 108 6.98 -15.50 15.44
CA GLU A 108 5.62 -15.04 15.19
C GLU A 108 5.58 -13.54 15.49
N SER A 109 5.06 -12.76 14.56
CA SER A 109 5.09 -11.29 14.62
C SER A 109 4.80 -10.78 16.04
N PRO A 110 5.56 -9.79 16.56
CA PRO A 110 5.47 -9.30 17.94
C PRO A 110 4.16 -8.57 18.28
N PHE A 111 3.09 -8.77 17.49
CA PHE A 111 1.73 -8.31 17.74
C PHE A 111 0.82 -9.48 18.19
N PRO A 112 1.03 -10.05 19.40
CA PRO A 112 0.45 -11.34 19.78
C PRO A 112 -1.01 -11.29 20.21
N ASN A 113 -1.77 -10.20 19.98
CA ASN A 113 -3.15 -10.14 20.46
C ASN A 113 -4.11 -9.42 19.49
N ALA A 114 -5.02 -10.24 18.99
CA ALA A 114 -6.24 -9.97 18.23
C ALA A 114 -6.01 -9.42 16.82
N THR A 115 -6.21 -10.30 15.83
CA THR A 115 -6.42 -9.93 14.42
C THR A 115 -5.12 -9.48 13.73
N LEU A 116 -4.22 -10.44 13.48
CA LEU A 116 -2.96 -10.29 12.75
C LEU A 116 -3.18 -9.50 11.46
N THR A 117 -2.96 -8.19 11.56
CA THR A 117 -2.99 -7.27 10.43
C THR A 117 -1.63 -6.65 10.39
N THR A 118 -0.88 -7.03 9.38
CA THR A 118 0.52 -6.67 9.28
C THR A 118 0.62 -5.55 8.26
N PRO A 119 0.98 -4.31 8.67
CA PRO A 119 0.89 -3.16 7.80
C PRO A 119 1.85 -3.30 6.62
N LEU A 120 1.36 -3.02 5.42
CA LEU A 120 2.14 -3.00 4.18
C LEU A 120 2.39 -1.57 3.72
N VAL A 121 1.35 -0.75 3.79
CA VAL A 121 1.36 0.61 3.27
C VAL A 121 0.40 1.50 4.09
N ARG A 122 0.72 2.78 4.26
CA ARG A 122 -0.17 3.76 4.93
C ARG A 122 -0.10 5.14 4.29
N ILE A 123 -1.16 5.91 4.46
CA ILE A 123 -1.20 7.33 4.13
C ILE A 123 -1.94 8.08 5.24
N GLU A 124 -1.39 9.19 5.70
CA GLU A 124 -1.91 9.91 6.87
C GLU A 124 -1.76 11.44 6.75
N ARG A 125 -2.76 12.18 7.22
CA ARG A 125 -2.76 13.65 7.26
C ARG A 125 -1.94 14.15 8.47
N TYR A 126 -0.68 14.51 8.27
CA TYR A 126 0.19 15.05 9.35
C TYR A 126 0.11 16.59 9.52
N ASP A 127 -0.07 17.36 8.44
CA ASP A 127 0.08 18.84 8.43
C ASP A 127 -1.23 19.60 8.14
N GLY A 128 -2.22 19.40 9.01
CA GLY A 128 -3.50 20.11 8.96
C GLY A 128 -4.60 19.35 8.20
N PRO A 129 -5.87 19.62 8.52
CA PRO A 129 -7.00 18.72 8.19
C PRO A 129 -7.33 18.61 6.69
N ASP A 130 -6.75 19.42 5.80
CA ASP A 130 -7.43 19.68 4.53
C ASP A 130 -6.88 18.94 3.31
N LYS A 131 -5.75 18.21 3.42
CA LYS A 131 -5.12 17.56 2.26
C LYS A 131 -4.47 16.22 2.59
N TRP A 132 -4.70 15.25 1.72
CA TRP A 132 -3.98 13.98 1.74
C TRP A 132 -2.58 14.13 1.12
N PRO A 133 -1.57 13.43 1.64
CA PRO A 133 -0.28 13.29 0.97
C PRO A 133 -0.41 12.78 -0.46
N LEU A 134 0.61 13.00 -1.28
CA LEU A 134 0.65 12.51 -2.67
C LEU A 134 1.14 11.07 -2.78
N ILE A 135 1.86 10.61 -1.77
CA ILE A 135 2.49 9.30 -1.75
C ILE A 135 2.09 8.58 -0.48
N TRP A 136 1.85 7.31 -0.65
CA TRP A 136 1.72 6.32 0.39
C TRP A 136 3.10 5.93 0.89
N GLU A 137 3.20 5.75 2.20
CA GLU A 137 4.38 5.24 2.88
C GLU A 137 4.33 3.73 2.90
N ILE A 138 5.33 3.07 2.33
CA ILE A 138 5.50 1.62 2.40
C ILE A 138 6.19 1.27 3.73
N GLU A 139 5.72 0.25 4.45
CA GLU A 139 6.33 -0.23 5.70
C GLU A 139 7.59 -1.07 5.41
N SER A 140 8.56 -0.44 4.77
CA SER A 140 9.86 -1.00 4.39
C SER A 140 10.99 -0.05 4.77
N ASP A 141 12.07 -0.61 5.32
CA ASP A 141 13.31 0.16 5.54
C ASP A 141 14.07 0.42 4.22
N THR A 142 13.78 -0.36 3.16
CA THR A 142 14.45 -0.25 1.86
C THR A 142 13.42 -0.20 0.73
N PRO A 143 13.41 0.85 -0.10
CA PRO A 143 12.57 0.91 -1.29
C PRO A 143 12.91 -0.20 -2.28
N LYS A 144 11.89 -0.88 -2.81
CA LYS A 144 12.01 -1.92 -3.83
C LYS A 144 10.83 -1.86 -4.79
N ASP A 145 11.03 -2.41 -5.98
CA ASP A 145 9.96 -2.61 -6.95
C ASP A 145 9.02 -3.76 -6.54
N GLU A 146 9.59 -4.76 -5.87
CA GLU A 146 8.91 -5.98 -5.44
C GLU A 146 9.33 -6.33 -4.02
N TYR A 147 8.38 -6.84 -3.26
CA TYR A 147 8.56 -7.22 -1.87
C TYR A 147 8.16 -8.68 -1.68
N LEU A 148 8.92 -9.38 -0.83
CA LEU A 148 8.68 -10.77 -0.48
C LEU A 148 8.24 -10.86 0.98
N ILE A 149 7.21 -11.63 1.24
CA ILE A 149 6.67 -11.91 2.57
C ILE A 149 6.73 -13.41 2.77
N GLY A 150 7.47 -13.89 3.78
CA GLY A 150 7.48 -15.31 4.13
C GLY A 150 6.20 -15.67 4.88
N VAL A 151 5.60 -16.82 4.55
CA VAL A 151 4.35 -17.27 5.16
C VAL A 151 4.38 -18.74 5.56
N LYS A 152 3.56 -19.07 6.56
CA LYS A 152 3.25 -20.44 6.99
C LYS A 152 1.78 -20.71 6.73
N VAL A 153 1.49 -21.80 6.04
CA VAL A 153 0.13 -22.28 5.77
C VAL A 153 -0.09 -23.59 6.50
N ARG A 154 -1.26 -23.77 7.12
CA ARG A 154 -1.64 -25.05 7.73
C ARG A 154 -2.58 -25.78 6.79
N ASP A 155 -2.14 -26.92 6.26
CA ASP A 155 -2.96 -27.73 5.37
C ASP A 155 -4.17 -28.37 6.11
N LEU A 156 -5.14 -28.87 5.35
CA LEU A 156 -6.31 -29.59 5.89
C LEU A 156 -5.94 -30.84 6.72
N GLY A 157 -4.73 -31.37 6.56
CA GLY A 157 -4.16 -32.49 7.32
C GLY A 157 -3.51 -32.08 8.64
N GLY A 158 -3.39 -30.78 8.92
CA GLY A 158 -2.71 -30.21 10.09
C GLY A 158 -1.19 -30.11 9.94
N SER A 159 -0.63 -30.36 8.76
CA SER A 159 0.77 -30.12 8.46
C SER A 159 1.03 -28.63 8.28
N GLU A 160 2.19 -28.16 8.72
CA GLU A 160 2.62 -26.80 8.47
C GLU A 160 3.53 -26.77 7.24
N LEU A 161 3.15 -25.97 6.25
CA LEU A 161 3.84 -25.77 4.98
C LEU A 161 4.39 -24.34 4.93
N MET A 162 5.59 -24.19 4.38
CA MET A 162 6.23 -22.89 4.23
C MET A 162 5.99 -22.39 2.82
N GLY A 163 5.84 -21.08 2.66
CA GLY A 163 5.65 -20.44 1.38
C GLY A 163 6.08 -18.98 1.40
N TYR A 164 5.77 -18.30 0.31
CA TYR A 164 6.00 -16.86 0.21
C TYR A 164 4.89 -16.19 -0.62
N ILE A 165 4.70 -14.91 -0.34
CA ILE A 165 3.86 -13.99 -1.10
C ILE A 165 4.77 -12.91 -1.67
N LYS A 166 4.70 -12.69 -2.98
CA LYS A 166 5.43 -11.62 -3.66
C LYS A 166 4.45 -10.56 -4.17
N ILE A 167 4.73 -9.31 -3.82
CA ILE A 167 3.87 -8.18 -4.18
C ILE A 167 4.66 -7.02 -4.77
N SER A 168 4.01 -6.20 -5.57
CA SER A 168 4.46 -4.82 -5.86
C SER A 168 3.48 -3.83 -5.24
N ILE A 169 3.96 -2.62 -4.95
CA ILE A 169 3.15 -1.57 -4.34
C ILE A 169 3.35 -0.28 -5.15
N ASP A 170 2.26 0.30 -5.64
CA ASP A 170 2.28 1.61 -6.27
C ASP A 170 2.17 2.70 -5.21
N GLU A 171 3.25 3.46 -4.99
CA GLU A 171 3.32 4.49 -3.93
C GLU A 171 2.34 5.66 -4.16
N VAL A 172 1.80 5.86 -5.37
CA VAL A 172 0.89 6.98 -5.64
C VAL A 172 -0.55 6.63 -5.26
N SER A 173 -1.00 5.43 -5.64
CA SER A 173 -2.36 4.95 -5.39
C SER A 173 -2.47 4.14 -4.09
N GLY A 174 -1.36 3.61 -3.57
CA GLY A 174 -1.36 2.65 -2.47
C GLY A 174 -1.76 1.24 -2.90
N GLN A 175 -2.02 1.02 -4.20
CA GLN A 175 -2.44 -0.28 -4.72
C GLN A 175 -1.32 -1.29 -4.57
N VAL A 176 -1.58 -2.33 -3.78
CA VAL A 176 -0.80 -3.56 -3.76
C VAL A 176 -1.23 -4.46 -4.91
N THR A 177 -0.28 -5.06 -5.62
CA THR A 177 -0.54 -6.06 -6.66
C THR A 177 0.11 -7.37 -6.27
N LEU A 178 -0.66 -8.46 -6.25
CA LEU A 178 -0.12 -9.80 -6.10
C LEU A 178 0.63 -10.21 -7.37
N ILE A 179 1.92 -10.52 -7.25
CA ILE A 179 2.76 -11.00 -8.35
C ILE A 179 2.72 -12.53 -8.39
N GLU A 180 3.01 -13.16 -7.25
CA GLU A 180 3.03 -14.62 -7.09
C GLU A 180 2.83 -15.00 -5.62
N ALA A 181 2.31 -16.20 -5.39
CA ALA A 181 2.20 -16.83 -4.08
C ALA A 181 2.43 -18.34 -4.26
N GLU A 182 3.42 -18.89 -3.58
CA GLU A 182 3.82 -20.30 -3.74
C GLU A 182 4.29 -20.92 -2.43
N LEU A 183 3.98 -22.21 -2.26
CA LEU A 183 4.61 -23.08 -1.27
C LEU A 183 6.02 -23.49 -1.72
N LEU A 184 6.89 -23.76 -0.75
CA LEU A 184 8.29 -24.15 -0.91
C LEU A 184 8.51 -25.68 -0.85
#